data_AF-A0A922XCS5-F1
#
_entry.id   AF-A0A922XCS5-F1
#
_cell.length_a   1.000
_cell.length_b   1.000
_cell.length_c   1.000
_cell.angle_alpha   90.00
_cell.angle_beta   90.00
_cell.angle_gamma   90.00
#
_symmetry.space_group_name_H-M   'P 1'
#
loop_
_entity.id
_entity.type
_entity.pdbx_description
1 polymer ?
#
loop_
_entity_poly.entity_id
_entity_poly.type
_entity_poly.pdbx_seq_one_letter_code
_entity_poly.pdbx_strand_id
1 'polypeptide(L)'
;MTFSLLALILSGCGETEKGPPPAAQLFLEAQQAIAKGDPTAALTALQASIDADPNEYSYMERIKINGKQGNDAAVEADVQEILKLNSKNRDIDWIRAEMKKPAAARFDGSTTPPSARK
;
A
#
# COMPACT_ATOMS: atom_id res chain seq x y z
N MET A 1 39.78 -51.68 5.93
CA MET A 1 39.60 -50.89 7.17
C MET A 1 40.36 -49.60 6.95
N THR A 2 39.80 -48.40 6.89
CA THR A 2 38.54 -47.85 7.40
C THR A 2 38.29 -46.57 6.59
N PHE A 3 37.12 -46.46 5.98
CA PHE A 3 36.59 -45.16 5.54
C PHE A 3 36.16 -44.40 6.78
N SER A 4 36.59 -43.15 6.97
CA SER A 4 35.94 -42.22 7.88
C SER A 4 36.02 -40.81 7.31
N LEU A 5 35.07 -40.54 6.41
CA LEU A 5 34.43 -39.24 6.29
C LEU A 5 33.73 -38.96 7.61
N LEU A 6 33.97 -37.80 8.21
CA LEU A 6 32.97 -37.14 9.04
C LEU A 6 33.03 -35.63 8.77
N ALA A 7 32.38 -35.26 7.68
CA ALA A 7 31.97 -33.88 7.45
C ALA A 7 30.93 -33.54 8.51
N LEU A 8 31.30 -32.70 9.48
CA LEU A 8 30.33 -32.01 10.34
C LEU A 8 29.63 -30.98 9.47
N ILE A 9 28.48 -31.38 8.93
CA ILE A 9 27.57 -30.52 8.21
C ILE A 9 26.98 -29.55 9.23
N LEU A 10 27.39 -28.29 9.05
CA LEU A 10 26.69 -27.05 9.36
C LEU A 10 25.31 -27.26 9.99
N SER A 11 25.17 -26.80 11.23
CA SER A 11 23.89 -26.49 11.85
C SER A 11 23.11 -25.61 10.88
N GLY A 12 22.21 -26.24 10.13
CA GLY A 12 21.20 -25.56 9.34
C GLY A 12 20.41 -24.70 10.30
N CYS A 13 20.64 -23.38 10.24
CA CYS A 13 19.62 -22.42 10.57
C CYS A 13 18.38 -22.86 9.79
N GLY A 14 17.35 -23.31 10.51
CA GLY A 14 16.03 -23.44 9.94
C GLY A 14 15.61 -22.06 9.46
N GLU A 15 15.85 -21.75 8.20
CA GLU A 15 15.08 -20.77 7.47
C GLU A 15 13.65 -21.26 7.55
N THR A 16 12.92 -20.75 8.54
CA THR A 16 11.48 -20.75 8.47
C THR A 16 11.17 -19.95 7.23
N GLU A 17 10.80 -20.63 6.14
CA GLU A 17 10.12 -20.03 5.00
C GLU A 17 8.88 -19.35 5.57
N LYS A 18 9.03 -18.09 6.02
CA LYS A 18 7.92 -17.21 6.26
C LYS A 18 7.37 -16.94 4.87
N GLY A 19 6.23 -17.54 4.56
CA GLY A 19 5.43 -17.16 3.41
C GLY A 19 5.21 -15.64 3.38
N PRO A 20 4.72 -15.11 2.25
CA PRO A 20 4.56 -13.67 2.09
C PRO A 20 3.83 -13.04 3.29
N PRO A 21 4.26 -11.85 3.75
CA PRO A 21 3.62 -11.19 4.88
C PRO A 21 2.11 -11.00 4.63
N PRO A 22 1.27 -11.05 5.67
CA PRO A 22 -0.15 -10.72 5.53
C PRO A 22 -0.35 -9.31 4.96
N ALA A 23 -1.41 -9.10 4.18
CA ALA A 23 -1.74 -7.78 3.61
C ALA A 23 -1.74 -6.65 4.66
N ALA A 24 -2.27 -6.92 5.86
CA ALA A 24 -2.25 -5.95 6.96
C ALA A 24 -0.83 -5.54 7.40
N GLN A 25 0.13 -6.47 7.38
CA GLN A 25 1.53 -6.18 7.69
C GLN A 25 2.16 -5.30 6.60
N LEU A 26 1.89 -5.61 5.33
CA LEU A 26 2.34 -4.81 4.18
C LEU A 26 1.74 -3.39 4.21
N PHE A 27 0.47 -3.26 4.59
CA PHE A 27 -0.16 -1.95 4.81
C PHE A 27 0.52 -1.17 5.94
N LEU A 28 0.87 -1.81 7.07
CA LEU A 28 1.59 -1.15 8.15
C LEU A 28 2.99 -0.66 7.71
N GLU A 29 3.68 -1.43 6.88
CA GLU A 29 4.95 -1.02 6.26
C GLU A 29 4.77 0.21 5.36
N ALA A 30 3.70 0.25 4.57
CA ALA A 30 3.35 1.43 3.79
C ALA A 30 3.11 2.66 4.68
N GLN A 31 2.37 2.51 5.78
CA GLN A 31 2.12 3.62 6.71
C GLN A 31 3.41 4.13 7.35
N GLN A 32 4.36 3.24 7.67
CA GLN A 32 5.68 3.64 8.17
C GLN A 32 6.48 4.40 7.12
N ALA A 33 6.44 3.98 5.85
CA ALA A 33 7.09 4.68 4.75
C ALA A 33 6.46 6.06 4.50
N ILE A 34 5.12 6.17 4.55
CA ILE A 34 4.39 7.44 4.47
C ILE A 34 4.83 8.38 5.59
N ALA A 35 4.91 7.90 6.84
CA ALA A 35 5.34 8.70 7.98
C ALA A 35 6.80 9.19 7.85
N LYS A 36 7.65 8.43 7.14
CA LYS A 36 9.04 8.81 6.83
C LYS A 36 9.16 9.73 5.61
N GLY A 37 8.07 9.98 4.89
CA GLY A 37 8.11 10.75 3.64
C GLY A 37 8.78 10.00 2.49
N ASP A 38 8.75 8.67 2.50
CA ASP A 38 9.28 7.82 1.42
C ASP A 38 8.13 7.30 0.54
N PRO A 39 7.73 8.05 -0.50
CA PRO A 39 6.63 7.63 -1.35
C PRO A 39 6.96 6.39 -2.18
N THR A 40 8.24 6.13 -2.50
CA THR A 40 8.64 4.97 -3.30
C THR A 40 8.46 3.68 -2.50
N ALA A 41 8.95 3.65 -1.26
CA ALA A 41 8.75 2.52 -0.37
C ALA A 41 7.26 2.35 -0.03
N ALA A 42 6.54 3.45 0.19
CA ALA A 42 5.10 3.41 0.46
C ALA A 42 4.31 2.79 -0.71
N LEU A 43 4.53 3.24 -1.94
CA LEU A 43 3.86 2.70 -3.12
C LEU A 43 4.17 1.21 -3.33
N THR A 44 5.41 0.80 -3.07
CA THR A 44 5.83 -0.61 -3.17
C THR A 44 5.07 -1.47 -2.15
N ALA A 45 5.03 -1.05 -0.89
CA ALA A 45 4.32 -1.77 0.17
C ALA A 45 2.80 -1.77 -0.03
N LEU A 46 2.22 -0.67 -0.53
CA LEU A 46 0.80 -0.58 -0.88
C LEU A 46 0.44 -1.53 -2.03
N GLN A 47 1.27 -1.60 -3.07
CA GLN A 47 1.06 -2.56 -4.16
C GLN A 47 1.10 -3.99 -3.64
N ALA A 48 2.09 -4.34 -2.83
CA ALA A 48 2.17 -5.68 -2.24
C ALA A 48 0.96 -5.99 -1.33
N SER A 49 0.48 -5.02 -0.56
CA SER A 49 -0.74 -5.14 0.25
C SER A 49 -1.97 -5.42 -0.63
N ILE A 50 -2.12 -4.66 -1.72
CA ILE A 50 -3.21 -4.82 -2.69
C ILE A 50 -3.15 -6.19 -3.39
N ASP A 51 -1.96 -6.65 -3.78
CA ASP A 51 -1.77 -7.95 -4.43
C ASP A 51 -2.10 -9.10 -3.48
N ALA A 52 -1.87 -8.93 -2.18
CA ALA A 52 -2.17 -9.91 -1.16
C ALA A 52 -3.67 -9.95 -0.78
N ASP A 53 -4.29 -8.79 -0.59
CA ASP A 53 -5.73 -8.65 -0.31
C ASP A 53 -6.25 -7.25 -0.68
N PRO A 54 -6.92 -7.09 -1.84
CA PRO A 54 -7.43 -5.80 -2.29
C PRO A 54 -8.42 -5.18 -1.29
N ASN A 55 -8.11 -3.98 -0.80
CA ASN A 55 -8.98 -3.26 0.15
C ASN A 55 -8.98 -1.75 -0.10
N GLU A 56 -10.08 -1.09 0.27
CA GLU A 56 -10.28 0.35 0.04
C GLU A 56 -9.19 1.21 0.70
N TYR A 57 -8.68 0.83 1.87
CA TYR A 57 -7.66 1.60 2.59
C TYR A 57 -6.34 1.66 1.84
N SER A 58 -5.88 0.54 1.29
CA SER A 58 -4.62 0.48 0.53
C SER A 58 -4.71 1.30 -0.76
N TYR A 59 -5.84 1.20 -1.48
CA TYR A 59 -6.09 2.06 -2.64
C TYR A 59 -6.18 3.54 -2.25
N MET A 60 -6.84 3.89 -1.14
CA MET A 60 -6.98 5.27 -0.70
C MET A 60 -5.64 5.93 -0.37
N GLU A 61 -4.74 5.24 0.32
CA GLU A 61 -3.40 5.77 0.60
C GLU A 61 -2.57 5.91 -0.70
N ARG A 62 -2.71 4.97 -1.64
CA ARG A 62 -2.05 5.04 -2.94
C ARG A 62 -2.55 6.22 -3.78
N ILE A 63 -3.86 6.46 -3.78
CA ILE A 63 -4.50 7.62 -4.43
C ILE A 63 -3.91 8.93 -3.89
N LYS A 64 -3.78 9.06 -2.56
CA LYS A 64 -3.23 10.29 -1.96
C LYS A 64 -1.79 10.55 -2.40
N ILE A 65 -0.95 9.51 -2.43
CA ILE A 65 0.45 9.63 -2.87
C ILE A 65 0.51 10.01 -4.35
N ASN A 66 -0.15 9.23 -5.22
CA ASN A 66 -0.14 9.47 -6.66
C ASN A 66 -0.76 10.82 -7.04
N GLY A 67 -1.84 11.22 -6.38
CA GLY A 67 -2.49 12.50 -6.62
C GLY A 67 -1.59 13.69 -6.29
N LYS A 68 -0.83 13.63 -5.18
CA LYS A 68 0.19 14.65 -4.84
C LYS A 68 1.33 14.71 -5.85
N GLN A 69 1.66 13.60 -6.48
CA GLN A 69 2.68 13.50 -7.53
C GLN A 69 2.16 13.91 -8.92
N GLY A 70 0.85 14.13 -9.08
CA GLY A 70 0.23 14.45 -10.38
C GLY A 70 0.01 13.23 -11.28
N ASN A 71 0.07 12.01 -10.74
CA ASN A 71 -0.14 10.76 -11.46
C ASN A 71 -1.65 10.48 -11.62
N ASP A 72 -2.36 11.34 -12.35
CA ASP A 72 -3.82 11.34 -12.41
C ASP A 72 -4.39 10.04 -13.01
N ALA A 73 -3.67 9.42 -13.95
CA ALA A 73 -4.05 8.13 -14.53
C ALA A 73 -4.02 6.99 -13.49
N ALA A 74 -3.02 7.00 -12.59
CA ALA A 74 -2.93 6.01 -11.52
C ALA A 74 -4.03 6.22 -10.48
N VAL A 75 -4.37 7.48 -10.18
CA VAL A 75 -5.51 7.80 -9.30
C VAL A 75 -6.82 7.28 -9.89
N GLU A 76 -7.07 7.51 -11.18
CA GLU A 76 -8.31 7.04 -11.81
C GLU A 76 -8.39 5.50 -11.82
N ALA A 77 -7.28 4.81 -12.08
CA ALA A 77 -7.24 3.35 -11.99
C ALA A 77 -7.63 2.85 -10.58
N ASP A 78 -7.08 3.45 -9.52
CA ASP A 78 -7.41 3.10 -8.14
C ASP A 78 -8.86 3.45 -7.77
N VAL A 79 -9.39 4.55 -8.30
CA VAL A 79 -10.82 4.91 -8.14
C VAL A 79 -11.73 3.82 -8.72
N GLN A 80 -11.38 3.28 -9.89
CA GLN A 80 -12.15 2.19 -10.50
C GLN A 80 -12.07 0.91 -9.65
N GLU A 81 -10.91 0.58 -9.08
CA GLU A 81 -10.79 -0.58 -8.18
C GLU A 81 -11.61 -0.40 -6.89
N ILE A 82 -11.60 0.79 -6.28
CA ILE A 82 -12.47 1.08 -5.12
C ILE A 82 -13.95 0.92 -5.49
N LEU A 83 -14.37 1.39 -6.65
CA LEU A 83 -15.77 1.27 -7.10
C LEU A 83 -16.19 -0.17 -7.39
N LYS A 84 -15.25 -1.05 -7.77
CA LYS A 84 -15.51 -2.49 -7.88
C LYS A 84 -15.71 -3.15 -6.51
N LEU A 85 -14.93 -2.76 -5.51
CA LEU A 85 -15.08 -3.24 -4.13
C LEU A 85 -16.36 -2.69 -3.48
N ASN A 86 -16.65 -1.41 -3.70
CA ASN A 86 -17.77 -0.70 -3.12
C ASN A 86 -18.26 0.40 -4.06
N SER A 87 -19.28 0.07 -4.84
CA SER A 87 -19.92 0.98 -5.79
C SER A 87 -20.56 2.23 -5.15
N LYS A 88 -20.72 2.26 -3.83
CA LYS A 88 -21.29 3.37 -3.07
C LYS A 88 -20.26 4.06 -2.16
N ASN A 89 -18.97 3.86 -2.43
CA ASN A 89 -17.92 4.50 -1.65
C ASN A 89 -18.10 6.03 -1.69
N ARG A 90 -18.32 6.62 -0.52
CA ARG A 90 -18.67 8.05 -0.36
C ARG A 90 -17.46 8.97 -0.53
N ASP A 91 -16.24 8.42 -0.52
CA ASP A 91 -15.02 9.20 -0.66
C ASP A 91 -14.69 9.52 -2.11
N ILE A 92 -15.32 8.85 -3.10
CA ILE A 92 -15.05 9.08 -4.52
C ILE A 92 -15.31 10.52 -4.94
N ASP A 93 -16.40 11.14 -4.46
CA ASP A 93 -16.70 12.54 -4.77
C ASP A 93 -15.69 13.50 -4.10
N TRP A 94 -15.18 13.13 -2.92
CA TRP A 94 -14.12 13.87 -2.26
C TRP A 94 -12.79 13.74 -3.02
N ILE A 95 -12.41 12.54 -3.47
CA ILE A 95 -11.23 12.31 -4.32
C ILE A 95 -11.33 13.17 -5.59
N ARG A 96 -12.47 13.13 -6.29
CA ARG A 96 -12.69 13.94 -7.50
C ARG A 96 -12.61 15.44 -7.24
N ALA A 97 -13.06 15.90 -6.07
CA ALA A 97 -12.91 17.30 -5.68
C ALA A 97 -11.44 17.68 -5.43
N GLU A 98 -10.67 16.81 -4.77
CA GLU A 98 -9.23 17.00 -4.58
C GLU A 98 -8.49 17.02 -5.93
N MET A 99 -8.84 16.13 -6.86
CA MET A 99 -8.16 16.05 -8.17
C MET A 99 -8.34 17.28 -9.06
N LYS A 100 -9.34 18.14 -8.79
CA LYS A 100 -9.51 19.44 -9.47
C LYS A 100 -8.49 20.50 -9.01
N LYS A 101 -7.85 20.30 -7.86
CA LYS A 101 -6.81 21.22 -7.35
C LYS A 101 -5.48 20.94 -8.06
N PRO A 102 -4.54 21.91 -8.08
CA PRO A 102 -3.15 21.64 -8.45
C PRO A 102 -2.56 20.52 -7.59
N ALA A 103 -1.74 19.64 -8.17
CA ALA A 103 -1.21 18.45 -7.50
C ALA A 103 -0.62 18.74 -6.10
N ALA A 104 0.15 19.83 -5.97
CA ALA A 104 0.77 20.25 -4.71
C ALA A 104 -0.22 20.62 -3.59
N ALA A 105 -1.49 20.91 -3.93
CA ALA A 105 -2.56 21.28 -2.99
C ALA A 105 -3.57 20.14 -2.76
N ARG A 106 -3.37 18.97 -3.36
CA ARG A 106 -4.25 17.81 -3.19
C ARG A 106 -3.94 17.10 -1.88
N PHE A 107 -4.98 16.65 -1.18
CA PHE A 107 -4.83 15.79 0.01
C PHE A 107 -3.88 16.37 1.07
N ASP A 108 -3.85 17.70 1.20
CA ASP A 108 -3.01 18.46 2.14
C ASP A 108 -3.52 18.41 3.59
N GLY A 109 -4.67 17.76 3.81
CA GLY A 109 -5.33 17.67 5.11
C GLY A 109 -6.28 18.84 5.42
N SER A 110 -6.42 19.81 4.51
CA SER A 110 -7.39 20.91 4.65
C SER A 110 -8.84 20.43 4.56
N THR A 111 -9.07 19.29 3.90
CA THR A 111 -10.37 18.63 3.79
C THR A 111 -10.28 17.20 4.30
N THR A 112 -11.37 16.72 4.90
CA THR A 112 -11.45 15.38 5.46
C THR A 112 -12.35 14.50 4.59
N PRO A 113 -11.91 13.28 4.22
CA PRO A 113 -12.76 12.34 3.48
C PRO A 113 -14.02 12.02 4.30
N PRO A 114 -15.20 11.85 3.66
CA PRO A 114 -16.43 11.46 4.33
C PRO A 114 -16.30 10.24 5.26
N SER A 115 -15.51 9.24 4.90
CA SER A 115 -15.24 8.06 5.75
C SER A 115 -14.58 8.38 7.09
N ALA A 116 -13.88 9.51 7.21
CA ALA A 116 -13.22 9.95 8.43
C ALA A 116 -14.03 10.97 9.26
N ARG A 117 -15.25 11.32 8.82
CA ARG A 117 -16.16 12.20 9.58
C ARG A 117 -16.97 11.35 10.56
N LYS A 118 -16.94 11.70 11.85
CA LYS A 118 -17.73 11.05 12.90
C LYS A 118 -19.21 11.39 12.78
#